data_AF-A0A6L7S1R1-F1
#
_entry.id   AF-A0A6L7S1R1-F1
#
_cell.length_a   1.000
_cell.length_b   1.000
_cell.length_c   1.000
_cell.angle_alpha   90.00
_cell.angle_beta   90.00
_cell.angle_gamma   90.00
#
_symmetry.space_group_name_H-M   'P 1'
#
loop_
_entity.id
_entity.type
_entity.pdbx_description
1 polymer ?
#
loop_
_entity_poly.entity_id
_entity_poly.type
_entity_poly.pdbx_seq_one_letter_code
_entity_poly.pdbx_strand_id
1 'polypeptide(L)'
;MAYASWIFRVLVALAAVGVLHYNLPQRDIVRIVNTYEERRDFDDWTSVFWSGRATTSTTNPTKDVLFIQTVKANGKAMVYRNQDTGFWPPYFKFDTADLQTEAADA
;
A
#
# COMPACT_ATOMS: atom_id res chain seq x y z
N MET A 1 32.97 4.86 -23.91
CA MET A 1 31.91 5.87 -24.07
C MET A 1 30.57 5.29 -24.50
N ALA A 2 30.49 4.48 -25.57
CA ALA A 2 29.21 3.90 -26.02
C ALA A 2 28.56 2.95 -24.99
N TYR A 3 29.34 2.10 -24.31
CA TYR A 3 28.78 1.18 -23.32
C TYR A 3 28.23 1.88 -22.06
N ALA A 4 28.89 2.95 -21.61
CA ALA A 4 28.44 3.71 -20.43
C ALA A 4 27.09 4.41 -20.68
N SER A 5 26.88 4.99 -21.87
CA SER A 5 25.60 5.61 -22.22
C SER A 5 24.48 4.58 -22.41
N TRP A 6 24.78 3.38 -22.92
CA TRP A 6 23.83 2.27 -22.98
C TRP A 6 23.44 1.75 -21.60
N ILE A 7 24.41 1.53 -20.71
CA ILE A 7 24.14 1.09 -19.33
C ILE A 7 23.24 2.10 -18.61
N PHE A 8 23.54 3.40 -18.73
CA PHE A 8 22.70 4.45 -18.14
C PHE A 8 21.26 4.40 -18.66
N ARG A 9 21.07 4.28 -19.98
CA ARG A 9 19.72 4.17 -20.59
C ARG A 9 18.97 2.94 -20.12
N VAL A 10 19.64 1.79 -20.02
CA VAL A 10 19.05 0.54 -19.53
C VAL A 10 18.64 0.68 -18.06
N LEU A 11 19.47 1.29 -17.21
CA LEU A 11 19.14 1.53 -15.81
C LEU A 11 17.90 2.43 -15.68
N VAL A 12 17.83 3.51 -16.46
CA VAL A 12 16.67 4.41 -16.46
C VAL A 12 15.41 3.67 -16.94
N ALA A 13 15.51 2.86 -17.99
CA ALA A 13 14.39 2.07 -18.49
C ALA A 13 13.92 1.03 -17.46
N LEU A 14 14.84 0.35 -16.79
CA LEU A 14 14.54 -0.63 -15.75
C LEU A 14 13.86 0.04 -14.55
N ALA A 15 14.35 1.20 -14.12
CA ALA A 15 13.72 1.99 -13.08
C ALA A 15 12.28 2.39 -13.47
N ALA A 16 12.07 2.86 -14.70
CA ALA A 16 10.74 3.21 -15.20
C ALA A 16 9.80 1.99 -15.24
N VAL A 17 10.28 0.84 -15.73
CA VAL A 17 9.52 -0.41 -15.74
C VAL A 17 9.18 -0.87 -14.32
N GLY A 18 10.11 -0.74 -13.37
CA GLY A 18 9.86 -1.07 -11.96
C GLY A 18 8.78 -0.19 -11.33
N VAL A 19 8.81 1.11 -11.60
CA VAL A 19 7.78 2.06 -11.16
C VAL A 19 6.42 1.69 -11.75
N LEU A 20 6.36 1.41 -13.06
CA LEU A 20 5.11 1.00 -13.71
C LEU A 20 4.59 -0.32 -13.16
N HIS A 21 5.45 -1.32 -12.98
CA HIS A 21 5.07 -2.62 -12.44
C HIS A 21 4.47 -2.50 -11.04
N TYR A 22 5.01 -1.63 -10.18
CA TYR A 22 4.48 -1.42 -8.84
C TYR A 22 3.17 -0.62 -8.82
N ASN A 23 3.04 0.40 -9.66
CA ASN A 23 1.91 1.34 -9.59
C ASN A 23 0.70 0.96 -10.45
N LEU A 24 0.90 0.17 -11.51
CA LEU A 24 -0.20 -0.20 -12.40
C LEU A 24 -1.18 -1.13 -11.67
N PRO A 25 -2.49 -1.04 -11.97
CA PRO A 25 -3.49 -1.94 -11.40
C PRO A 25 -3.13 -3.41 -11.64
N GLN A 26 -3.15 -4.20 -10.58
CA GLN A 26 -2.95 -5.64 -10.61
C GLN A 26 -4.18 -6.36 -10.05
N ARG A 27 -4.31 -7.64 -10.39
CA ARG A 27 -5.37 -8.51 -9.87
C ARG A 27 -4.76 -9.59 -9.00
N ASP A 28 -5.14 -9.59 -7.73
CA ASP A 28 -4.78 -10.62 -6.77
C ASP A 28 -5.97 -11.58 -6.54
N ILE A 29 -5.67 -12.88 -6.41
CA ILE A 29 -6.64 -13.90 -6.01
C ILE A 29 -6.28 -14.34 -4.59
N VAL A 30 -7.16 -14.02 -3.64
CA VAL A 30 -6.92 -14.18 -2.20
C VAL A 30 -8.16 -14.73 -1.50
N ARG A 31 -7.96 -15.41 -0.38
CA ARG A 31 -9.03 -15.80 0.54
C ARG A 31 -9.16 -14.76 1.65
N ILE A 32 -10.37 -14.30 1.91
CA ILE A 32 -10.66 -13.39 3.02
C ILE A 32 -10.68 -14.21 4.31
N VAL A 33 -9.95 -13.73 5.32
CA VAL A 33 -9.87 -14.33 6.66
C VAL A 33 -10.72 -13.53 7.64
N ASN A 34 -10.59 -12.21 7.63
CA ASN A 34 -11.31 -11.33 8.54
C ASN A 34 -11.42 -9.91 7.97
N THR A 35 -12.28 -9.08 8.58
CA THR A 35 -12.42 -7.65 8.29
C THR A 35 -12.48 -6.87 9.59
N TYR A 36 -11.83 -5.71 9.65
CA TYR A 36 -11.89 -4.85 10.82
C TYR A 36 -11.80 -3.38 10.42
N GLU A 37 -12.11 -2.52 11.38
CA GLU A 37 -12.05 -1.07 11.24
C GLU A 37 -11.02 -0.52 12.22
N GLU A 38 -10.15 0.38 11.76
CA GLU A 38 -9.17 1.04 12.62
C GLU A 38 -9.29 2.55 12.43
N ARG A 39 -9.38 3.26 13.56
CA ARG A 39 -9.30 4.71 13.59
C ARG A 39 -7.87 5.16 13.35
N ARG A 40 -7.65 5.90 12.26
CA ARG A 40 -6.35 6.43 11.87
C ARG A 40 -6.38 7.96 11.97
N ASP A 41 -5.36 8.49 12.62
CA ASP A 41 -5.07 9.91 12.64
C ASP A 41 -4.16 10.25 11.47
N PHE A 42 -4.59 11.19 10.63
CA PHE A 42 -3.75 11.70 9.55
C PHE A 42 -3.08 12.99 10.02
N ASP A 43 -1.76 12.91 10.17
CA ASP A 43 -0.89 14.08 10.32
C ASP A 43 -0.59 14.66 8.93
N ASP A 44 -0.15 15.93 8.88
CA ASP A 44 0.08 16.66 7.64
C ASP A 44 0.99 15.89 6.66
N TRP A 45 2.02 15.20 7.14
CA TRP A 45 2.94 14.42 6.30
C TRP A 45 2.36 13.09 5.79
N THR A 46 1.62 12.35 6.64
CA THR A 46 1.06 11.06 6.25
C THR A 46 -0.16 11.22 5.35
N SER A 47 -0.83 12.38 5.41
CA SER A 47 -2.02 12.71 4.61
C SER A 47 -1.81 12.63 3.09
N VAL A 48 -0.58 12.89 2.60
CA VAL A 48 -0.23 12.87 1.16
C VAL A 48 -0.48 11.50 0.51
N PHE A 49 -0.49 10.45 1.33
CA PHE A 49 -0.54 9.06 0.93
C PHE A 49 -1.94 8.45 0.87
N TRP A 50 -2.95 9.21 1.28
CA TRP A 50 -4.33 8.76 1.40
C TRP A 50 -5.24 9.65 0.55
N SER A 51 -6.26 9.06 -0.06
CA SER A 51 -7.26 9.84 -0.79
C SER A 51 -8.24 10.54 0.14
N GLY A 52 -8.73 11.72 -0.28
CA GLY A 52 -9.76 12.47 0.43
C GLY A 52 -9.24 13.31 1.59
N ARG A 53 -8.32 14.24 1.33
CA ARG A 53 -8.02 15.37 2.23
C ARG A 53 -9.34 15.99 2.67
N ALA A 54 -9.62 15.96 3.97
CA ALA A 54 -10.84 16.58 4.48
C ALA A 54 -10.86 18.03 4.04
N THR A 55 -11.90 18.42 3.30
CA THR A 55 -12.18 19.80 2.86
C THR A 55 -12.51 20.74 4.03
N THR A 56 -12.47 20.24 5.26
CA THR A 56 -12.75 20.98 6.49
C THR A 56 -11.46 21.23 7.26
N SER A 57 -11.28 22.50 7.62
CA SER A 57 -10.18 23.17 8.31
C SER A 57 -9.92 22.67 9.75
N THR A 58 -9.85 21.36 9.95
CA THR A 58 -9.51 20.73 11.23
C THR A 58 -8.11 20.16 11.16
N THR A 59 -7.25 20.63 12.06
CA THR A 59 -5.79 20.48 12.13
C THR A 59 -5.25 19.04 12.14
N ASN A 60 -6.08 17.99 12.17
CA ASN A 60 -5.69 16.59 11.95
C ASN A 60 -6.97 15.78 11.68
N PRO A 61 -7.31 15.41 10.42
CA PRO A 61 -8.49 14.62 10.18
C PRO A 61 -8.27 13.19 10.70
N THR A 62 -9.05 12.78 11.68
CA THR A 62 -9.16 11.37 12.08
C THR A 62 -10.22 10.70 11.22
N LYS A 63 -9.94 9.50 10.68
CA LYS A 63 -10.96 8.70 10.00
C LYS A 63 -10.85 7.23 10.34
N ASP A 64 -11.98 6.56 10.22
CA ASP A 64 -12.03 5.12 10.29
C ASP A 64 -11.68 4.50 8.93
N VAL A 65 -10.77 3.55 8.95
CA VAL A 65 -10.30 2.83 7.76
C VAL A 65 -10.71 1.38 7.90
N LEU A 66 -11.42 0.87 6.91
CA LEU A 66 -11.77 -0.54 6.83
C LEU A 66 -10.62 -1.33 6.21
N PHE A 67 -10.26 -2.42 6.87
CA PHE A 67 -9.22 -3.35 6.45
C PHE A 67 -9.81 -4.73 6.17
N ILE A 68 -9.24 -5.40 5.16
CA ILE A 68 -9.58 -6.76 4.77
C ILE A 68 -8.32 -7.61 4.92
N GLN A 69 -8.34 -8.52 5.87
CA GLN A 69 -7.27 -9.48 6.13
C GLN A 69 -7.44 -10.66 5.19
N THR A 70 -6.40 -10.99 4.43
CA THR A 70 -6.47 -12.05 3.43
C THR A 70 -5.21 -12.89 3.41
N VAL A 71 -5.34 -14.09 2.85
CA VAL A 71 -4.23 -15.03 2.63
C VAL A 71 -4.20 -15.42 1.16
N LYS A 72 -3.02 -15.31 0.55
CA LYS A 72 -2.75 -15.72 -0.83
C LYS A 72 -2.70 -17.23 -0.96
N ALA A 73 -2.84 -17.75 -2.18
CA ALA A 73 -2.74 -19.19 -2.46
C ALA A 73 -1.41 -19.82 -2.01
N ASN A 74 -0.34 -19.03 -1.86
CA ASN A 74 0.95 -19.47 -1.34
C ASN A 74 1.07 -19.39 0.20
N GLY A 75 -0.03 -19.16 0.92
CA GLY A 75 -0.09 -19.09 2.38
C GLY A 75 0.39 -17.77 2.99
N LYS A 76 0.83 -16.80 2.18
CA LYS A 76 1.30 -15.51 2.70
C LYS A 76 0.14 -14.56 2.97
N ALA A 77 0.16 -13.92 4.13
CA ALA A 77 -0.77 -12.85 4.47
C ALA A 77 -0.65 -11.66 3.51
N MET A 78 -1.78 -10.99 3.31
CA MET A 78 -1.91 -9.72 2.60
C MET A 78 -3.10 -8.97 3.20
N VAL A 79 -2.90 -7.73 3.64
CA VAL A 79 -3.98 -6.92 4.22
C VAL A 79 -4.25 -5.73 3.32
N TYR A 80 -5.48 -5.65 2.85
CA TYR A 80 -5.95 -4.56 2.00
C TYR A 80 -6.67 -3.51 2.84
N ARG A 81 -6.63 -2.26 2.36
CA ARG A 81 -7.39 -1.14 2.93
C ARG A 81 -8.43 -0.68 1.92
N ASN A 82 -9.62 -0.37 2.38
CA ASN A 82 -10.70 0.15 1.54
C ASN A 82 -10.58 1.67 1.36
N GLN A 83 -9.44 2.15 0.85
CA GLN A 83 -9.22 3.54 0.46
C GLN A 83 -8.29 3.62 -0.74
N ASP A 84 -8.52 4.59 -1.62
CA ASP A 84 -7.61 4.86 -2.73
C ASP A 84 -6.27 5.34 -2.17
N THR A 85 -5.19 4.81 -2.74
CA THR A 85 -3.86 5.33 -2.46
C THR A 85 -3.74 6.70 -3.11
N GLY A 86 -3.30 7.70 -2.33
CA GLY A 86 -3.09 9.07 -2.83
C GLY A 86 -1.87 9.16 -3.75
N PHE A 87 -1.03 10.19 -3.57
CA PHE A 87 0.30 10.14 -4.15
C PHE A 87 1.07 9.06 -3.39
N TRP A 88 1.69 8.11 -4.09
CA TRP A 88 2.66 7.14 -3.57
C TRP A 88 3.10 7.35 -2.11
N PRO A 89 3.00 6.31 -1.25
CA PRO A 89 4.18 6.01 -0.45
C PRO A 89 4.68 4.58 -0.60
N PRO A 90 5.93 4.33 -0.18
CA PRO A 90 6.24 3.07 0.46
C PRO A 90 5.40 3.00 1.75
N TYR A 91 4.25 2.33 1.70
CA TYR A 91 3.47 2.06 2.90
C TYR A 91 4.33 1.12 3.76
N PHE A 92 5.01 1.68 4.76
CA PHE A 92 5.71 0.92 5.79
C PHE A 92 4.66 0.28 6.69
N LYS A 93 4.10 -0.83 6.21
CA LYS A 93 3.30 -1.72 7.03
C LYS A 93 4.25 -2.40 8.02
N PHE A 94 4.00 -2.23 9.30
CA PHE A 94 4.64 -3.08 10.29
C PHE A 94 4.08 -4.50 10.16
N ASP A 95 4.93 -5.48 10.38
CA ASP A 95 4.61 -6.91 10.29
C ASP A 95 3.49 -7.34 11.27
N THR A 96 3.12 -6.47 12.22
CA THR A 96 2.06 -6.72 13.21
C THR A 96 0.70 -7.06 12.57
N ALA A 97 0.32 -6.38 11.48
CA ALA A 97 -0.94 -6.65 10.82
C ALA A 97 -0.91 -7.95 9.99
N ASP A 98 0.27 -8.36 9.50
CA ASP A 98 0.44 -9.67 8.86
C ASP A 98 0.43 -10.78 9.92
N LEU A 99 1.14 -10.61 11.03
CA LEU A 99 1.10 -11.55 12.17
C LEU A 99 -0.31 -11.73 12.73
N GLN A 100 -1.10 -10.66 12.84
CA GLN A 100 -2.51 -10.74 13.24
C GLN A 100 -3.35 -11.51 12.23
N THR A 101 -3.08 -11.34 10.92
CA THR A 101 -3.75 -12.08 9.86
C THR A 101 -3.41 -13.57 9.93
N GLU A 102 -2.14 -13.90 10.15
CA GLU A 102 -1.67 -15.27 10.32
C GLU A 102 -2.31 -15.92 11.56
N ALA A 103 -2.41 -15.19 12.67
CA ALA A 103 -3.09 -15.66 13.87
C ALA A 103 -4.60 -15.88 13.67
N ALA A 104 -5.23 -15.07 12.81
CA ALA A 104 -6.64 -15.21 12.47
C ALA A 104 -6.93 -16.32 11.43
N ASP A 105 -5.90 -16.82 10.73
CA ASP A 105 -6.02 -17.90 9.75
C ASP A 105 -5.96 -19.31 10.36
N ALA A 106 -5.88 -19.40 11.70
CA ALA A 106 -5.90 -20.63 12.48
C ALA A 106 -7.32 -21.23 12.59
#